data_AF-A0A9P7DPX3-F1
#
_entry.id   AF-A0A9P7DPX3-F1
#
_cell.length_a   1.000
_cell.length_b   1.000
_cell.length_c   1.000
_cell.angle_alpha   90.00
_cell.angle_beta   90.00
_cell.angle_gamma   90.00
#
_symmetry.space_group_name_H-M   'P 1'
#
loop_
_entity.id
_entity.type
_entity.pdbx_description
1 polymer ?
#
loop_
_entity_poly.entity_id
_entity_poly.type
_entity_poly.pdbx_seq_one_letter_code
_entity_poly.pdbx_strand_id
1 'polypeptide(L)'
;DMFCDLKQVIQVCLLLDQEEAAKDGDEMEEEQIRAAWKKILADCDEITHARYKWTFEYVMEHTPYLGTLIGWRKKREELTQLIGEVHAKHDNMINHTRSEDASCLKSRMGSYAAPNPDKDVVHPPINDNSKSRAKMGFNHVQLGKMLCPAKYRADYIKDP
;
A
#
# COMPACT_ATOMS: atom_id res chain seq x y z
N ASP A 1 -1.20 4.11 -10.40
CA ASP A 1 -0.49 4.11 -9.10
C ASP A 1 -0.87 2.83 -8.37
N MET A 2 0.09 1.94 -8.08
CA MET A 2 -0.14 0.60 -7.50
C MET A 2 -0.59 0.64 -6.04
N PHE A 3 -0.70 1.82 -5.42
CA PHE A 3 -1.12 1.95 -4.02
C PHE A 3 -2.34 2.86 -3.86
N CYS A 4 -3.06 3.10 -4.94
CA CYS A 4 -4.23 3.98 -4.92
C CYS A 4 -5.43 3.25 -4.30
N ASP A 5 -6.06 3.88 -3.31
CA ASP A 5 -7.34 3.42 -2.75
C ASP A 5 -8.42 3.61 -3.82
N LEU A 6 -8.77 2.53 -4.52
CA LEU A 6 -9.71 2.56 -5.64
C LEU A 6 -11.11 2.98 -5.18
N LYS A 7 -11.49 2.62 -3.95
CA LYS A 7 -12.77 3.03 -3.36
C LYS A 7 -12.81 4.53 -3.16
N GLN A 8 -11.74 5.12 -2.64
CA GLN A 8 -11.61 6.56 -2.45
C GLN A 8 -11.58 7.29 -3.80
N VAL A 9 -10.85 6.77 -4.81
CA VAL A 9 -10.82 7.32 -6.17
C VAL A 9 -12.23 7.40 -6.76
N ILE A 10 -12.95 6.27 -6.78
CA ILE A 10 -14.29 6.20 -7.34
C ILE A 10 -15.22 7.11 -6.55
N GLN A 11 -15.16 7.10 -5.22
CA GLN A 11 -15.99 7.96 -4.39
C GLN A 11 -15.73 9.44 -4.68
N VAL A 12 -14.46 9.90 -4.68
CA VAL A 12 -14.13 11.30 -4.93
C VAL A 12 -14.52 11.73 -6.34
N CYS A 13 -14.27 10.90 -7.37
CA CYS A 13 -14.63 11.25 -8.75
C CYS A 13 -16.15 11.33 -8.96
N LEU A 14 -16.93 10.42 -8.35
CA LEU A 14 -18.39 10.52 -8.38
C LEU A 14 -18.91 11.77 -7.67
N LEU A 15 -18.28 12.17 -6.57
CA LEU A 15 -18.64 13.38 -5.85
C LEU A 15 -18.33 14.64 -6.67
N LEU A 16 -17.23 14.64 -7.43
CA LEU A 16 -16.86 15.74 -8.33
C LEU A 16 -17.85 15.87 -9.49
N ASP A 17 -18.19 14.75 -10.15
CA ASP A 17 -19.19 14.72 -11.23
C ASP A 17 -20.57 15.22 -10.73
N GLN A 18 -20.94 14.87 -9.50
CA GLN A 18 -22.17 15.34 -8.86
C GLN A 18 -22.14 16.83 -8.50
N GLU A 19 -20.99 17.37 -8.05
CA GLU A 19 -20.85 18.80 -7.80
C GLU A 19 -20.92 19.62 -9.09
N GLU A 20 -20.33 19.13 -10.17
CA GLU A 20 -20.40 19.74 -11.51
C GLU A 20 -21.84 19.73 -12.04
N ALA A 21 -22.55 18.60 -11.94
CA ALA A 21 -23.97 18.50 -12.31
C ALA A 21 -24.91 19.35 -11.42
N ALA A 22 -24.61 19.50 -10.13
CA ALA A 22 -25.40 20.33 -9.22
C ALA A 22 -25.24 21.85 -9.52
N LYS A 23 -24.10 22.27 -10.09
CA LYS A 23 -23.91 23.64 -10.60
C LYS A 23 -24.81 23.94 -11.81
N ASP A 24 -25.19 22.90 -12.55
CA ASP A 24 -26.05 22.97 -13.74
C ASP A 24 -27.56 22.77 -13.47
N GLY A 25 -27.98 22.68 -12.20
CA GLY A 25 -29.35 22.97 -11.78
C GLY A 25 -30.26 21.81 -11.34
N ASP A 26 -29.72 20.61 -11.04
CA ASP A 26 -30.52 19.51 -10.49
C ASP A 26 -30.27 19.36 -8.97
N GLU A 27 -31.12 19.98 -8.15
CA GLU A 27 -31.01 19.98 -6.69
C GLU A 27 -31.94 18.95 -6.04
N MET A 28 -31.40 17.80 -5.65
CA MET A 28 -32.04 16.93 -4.66
C MET A 28 -31.01 16.10 -3.87
N GLU A 29 -30.17 16.74 -3.05
CA GLU A 29 -29.55 15.99 -1.93
C GLU A 29 -29.52 16.81 -0.62
N GLU A 30 -29.84 16.07 0.46
CA GLU A 30 -29.95 16.52 1.85
C GLU A 30 -28.66 17.23 2.30
N GLU A 31 -28.84 18.33 3.04
CA GLU A 31 -27.77 19.25 3.47
C GLU A 31 -26.60 18.56 4.20
N GLN A 32 -26.88 17.44 4.89
CA GLN A 32 -25.88 16.60 5.56
C GLN A 32 -24.93 15.89 4.57
N ILE A 33 -25.46 15.47 3.43
CA ILE A 33 -24.69 14.81 2.38
C ILE A 33 -23.75 15.83 1.72
N ARG A 34 -24.24 17.04 1.40
CA ARG A 34 -23.42 18.14 0.87
C ARG A 34 -22.32 18.57 1.84
N ALA A 35 -22.58 18.60 3.15
CA ALA A 35 -21.58 18.93 4.15
C ALA A 35 -20.47 17.86 4.24
N ALA A 36 -20.85 16.58 4.17
CA ALA A 36 -19.89 15.47 4.12
C ALA A 36 -19.04 15.52 2.84
N TRP A 37 -19.64 15.89 1.69
CA TRP A 37 -18.95 16.04 0.41
C TRP A 37 -17.90 17.15 0.45
N LYS A 38 -18.30 18.35 0.92
CA LYS A 38 -17.38 19.48 1.06
C LYS A 38 -16.20 19.15 1.96
N LYS A 39 -16.40 18.35 3.00
CA LYS A 39 -15.31 17.91 3.88
C LYS A 39 -14.33 16.98 3.17
N ILE A 40 -14.83 15.98 2.44
CA ILE A 40 -13.98 15.02 1.69
C ILE A 40 -13.19 15.74 0.59
N LEU A 41 -13.83 16.69 -0.10
CA LEU A 41 -13.20 17.46 -1.17
C LEU A 41 -12.22 18.51 -0.63
N ALA A 42 -12.51 19.13 0.52
CA ALA A 42 -11.58 20.07 1.18
C ALA A 42 -10.27 19.40 1.62
N ASP A 43 -10.30 18.10 1.93
CA ASP A 43 -9.11 17.32 2.28
C ASP A 43 -8.31 16.87 1.03
N CYS A 44 -8.81 17.08 -0.20
CA CYS A 44 -8.08 16.77 -1.43
C CYS A 44 -7.36 18.01 -1.98
N ASP A 45 -6.03 17.98 -1.99
CA ASP A 45 -5.23 18.98 -2.70
C ASP A 45 -5.32 18.82 -4.23
N GLU A 46 -4.87 19.83 -4.98
CA GLU A 46 -4.94 19.83 -6.45
C GLU A 46 -4.19 18.65 -7.09
N ILE A 47 -3.08 18.21 -6.46
CA ILE A 47 -2.27 17.09 -6.94
C ILE A 47 -3.02 15.77 -6.77
N THR A 48 -3.63 15.56 -5.62
CA THR A 48 -4.44 14.38 -5.29
C THR A 48 -5.67 14.33 -6.17
N HIS A 49 -6.31 15.47 -6.39
CA HIS A 49 -7.44 15.60 -7.30
C HIS A 49 -7.08 15.19 -8.74
N ALA A 50 -6.01 15.75 -9.31
CA ALA A 50 -5.55 15.39 -10.65
C ALA A 50 -5.20 13.90 -10.76
N ARG A 51 -4.56 13.35 -9.72
CA ARG A 51 -4.22 11.93 -9.66
C ARG A 51 -5.45 11.02 -9.61
N TYR A 52 -6.45 11.36 -8.80
CA TYR A 52 -7.69 10.61 -8.71
C TYR A 52 -8.46 10.66 -10.03
N LYS A 53 -8.55 11.83 -10.66
CA LYS A 53 -9.18 11.98 -11.97
C LYS A 53 -8.51 11.10 -13.02
N TRP A 54 -7.19 11.19 -13.17
CA TRP A 54 -6.44 10.35 -14.11
C TRP A 54 -6.63 8.85 -13.83
N THR A 55 -6.61 8.45 -12.57
CA THR A 55 -6.80 7.04 -12.17
C THR A 55 -8.21 6.57 -12.48
N PHE A 56 -9.22 7.40 -12.25
CA PHE A 56 -10.60 7.10 -12.56
C PHE A 56 -10.82 6.96 -14.06
N GLU A 57 -10.32 7.89 -14.87
CA GLU A 57 -10.38 7.82 -16.34
C GLU A 57 -9.72 6.53 -16.86
N TYR A 58 -8.53 6.19 -16.35
CA TYR A 58 -7.85 4.95 -16.69
C TYR A 58 -8.67 3.70 -16.33
N VAL A 59 -9.28 3.69 -15.13
CA VAL A 59 -10.13 2.58 -14.70
C VAL A 59 -11.37 2.48 -15.59
N MET A 60 -12.03 3.59 -15.94
CA MET A 60 -13.20 3.60 -16.82
C MET A 60 -12.85 3.13 -18.24
N GLU A 61 -11.69 3.51 -18.77
CA GLU A 61 -11.19 3.06 -20.08
C GLU A 61 -10.99 1.55 -20.12
N HIS A 62 -10.37 0.99 -19.07
CA HIS A 62 -10.03 -0.43 -19.03
C HIS A 62 -11.11 -1.33 -18.44
N THR A 63 -12.11 -0.77 -17.76
CA THR A 63 -13.21 -1.51 -17.13
C THR A 63 -14.57 -0.91 -17.51
N PRO A 64 -14.98 -0.98 -18.79
CA PRO A 64 -16.22 -0.36 -19.25
C PRO A 64 -17.47 -0.90 -18.53
N TYR A 65 -17.45 -2.16 -18.09
CA TYR A 65 -18.52 -2.73 -17.26
C TYR A 65 -18.68 -1.99 -15.92
N LEU A 66 -17.58 -1.53 -15.31
CA LEU A 66 -17.64 -0.77 -14.06
C LEU A 66 -18.36 0.57 -14.25
N GLY A 67 -18.12 1.24 -15.39
CA GLY A 67 -18.86 2.44 -15.78
C GLY A 67 -20.37 2.21 -15.88
N THR A 68 -20.80 1.05 -16.40
CA THR A 68 -22.24 0.70 -16.44
C THR A 68 -22.84 0.48 -15.06
N LEU A 69 -22.07 -0.05 -14.11
CA LEU A 69 -22.52 -0.27 -12.72
C LEU A 69 -22.64 1.04 -11.95
N ILE A 70 -21.70 1.95 -12.16
CA ILE A 70 -21.69 3.29 -11.57
C ILE A 70 -22.95 4.08 -11.94
N GLY A 71 -23.39 3.99 -13.20
CA GLY A 71 -24.57 4.70 -13.68
C GLY A 71 -25.89 4.21 -13.08
N TRP A 72 -25.94 3.02 -12.46
CA TRP A 72 -27.19 2.40 -12.00
C TRP A 72 -27.30 2.39 -10.48
N ARG A 73 -28.12 3.30 -9.93
CA ARG A 73 -28.38 3.42 -8.47
C ARG A 73 -28.82 2.10 -7.82
N LYS A 74 -29.59 1.27 -8.53
CA LYS A 74 -30.07 -0.05 -8.07
C LYS A 74 -28.96 -1.11 -7.94
N LYS A 75 -27.78 -0.86 -8.52
CA LYS A 75 -26.62 -1.75 -8.49
C LYS A 75 -25.50 -1.27 -7.58
N ARG A 76 -25.76 -0.28 -6.70
CA ARG A 76 -24.74 0.24 -5.76
C ARG A 76 -24.15 -0.83 -4.85
N GLU A 77 -24.94 -1.82 -4.47
CA GLU A 77 -24.47 -2.93 -3.63
C GLU A 77 -23.52 -3.87 -4.40
N GLU A 78 -23.89 -4.23 -5.65
CA GLU A 78 -23.03 -4.97 -6.59
C GLU A 78 -21.72 -4.22 -6.85
N LEU A 79 -21.79 -2.90 -7.08
CA LEU A 79 -20.62 -2.03 -7.25
C LEU A 79 -19.72 -2.02 -6.01
N THR A 80 -20.31 -1.88 -4.82
CA THR A 80 -19.56 -1.84 -3.56
C THR A 80 -18.86 -3.17 -3.30
N GLN A 81 -19.55 -4.29 -3.56
CA GLN A 81 -18.98 -5.63 -3.45
C GLN A 81 -17.79 -5.80 -4.41
N LEU A 82 -17.97 -5.43 -5.68
CA LEU A 82 -16.95 -5.60 -6.71
C LEU A 82 -15.69 -4.75 -6.43
N ILE A 83 -15.87 -3.50 -5.98
CA ILE A 83 -14.74 -2.65 -5.53
C ILE A 83 -14.03 -3.30 -4.33
N GLY A 84 -14.78 -3.83 -3.36
CA GLY A 84 -14.22 -4.54 -2.22
C GLY A 84 -13.40 -5.77 -2.61
N GLU A 85 -13.91 -6.57 -3.55
CA GLU A 85 -13.21 -7.77 -4.07
C GLU A 85 -11.93 -7.42 -4.82
N VAL A 86 -11.96 -6.38 -5.66
CA VAL A 86 -10.78 -5.89 -6.38
C VAL A 86 -9.72 -5.41 -5.40
N HIS A 87 -10.11 -4.65 -4.37
CA HIS A 87 -9.18 -4.21 -3.33
C HIS A 87 -8.58 -5.37 -2.56
N ALA A 88 -9.40 -6.32 -2.10
CA ALA A 88 -8.91 -7.47 -1.34
C ALA A 88 -7.90 -8.30 -2.14
N LYS A 89 -8.14 -8.49 -3.44
CA LYS A 89 -7.18 -9.18 -4.33
C LYS A 89 -5.91 -8.39 -4.53
N HIS A 90 -6.01 -7.08 -4.74
CA HIS A 90 -4.88 -6.20 -4.93
C HIS A 90 -3.97 -6.16 -3.69
N ASP A 91 -4.56 -6.00 -2.50
CA ASP A 91 -3.83 -6.03 -1.23
C ASP A 91 -3.18 -7.39 -0.99
N ASN A 92 -3.88 -8.49 -1.33
CA ASN A 92 -3.32 -9.83 -1.24
C ASN A 92 -2.08 -9.97 -2.15
N MET A 93 -2.18 -9.55 -3.42
CA MET A 93 -1.04 -9.56 -4.36
C MET A 93 0.13 -8.72 -3.85
N ILE A 94 -0.11 -7.47 -3.42
CA ILE A 94 0.95 -6.60 -2.90
C ILE A 94 1.62 -7.23 -1.68
N ASN A 95 0.83 -7.75 -0.75
CA ASN A 95 1.36 -8.40 0.45
C ASN A 95 2.12 -9.69 0.09
N HIS A 96 1.64 -10.44 -0.89
CA HIS A 96 2.31 -11.62 -1.40
C HIS A 96 3.66 -11.26 -2.02
N THR A 97 3.71 -10.30 -2.96
CA THR A 97 4.96 -9.83 -3.57
C THR A 97 5.94 -9.28 -2.54
N ARG A 98 5.49 -8.44 -1.59
CA ARG A 98 6.33 -7.95 -0.49
C ARG A 98 6.87 -9.09 0.37
N SER A 99 6.05 -10.11 0.63
CA SER A 99 6.43 -11.28 1.40
C SER A 99 7.44 -12.14 0.64
N GLU A 100 7.23 -12.37 -0.65
CA GLU A 100 8.17 -13.11 -1.51
C GLU A 100 9.52 -12.40 -1.60
N ASP A 101 9.54 -11.11 -1.91
CA ASP A 101 10.76 -10.29 -1.98
C ASP A 101 11.54 -10.35 -0.66
N ALA A 102 10.84 -10.14 0.46
CA ALA A 102 11.47 -10.19 1.77
C ALA A 102 11.95 -11.60 2.13
N SER A 103 11.23 -12.66 1.75
CA SER A 103 11.58 -14.04 2.08
C SER A 103 12.77 -14.54 1.27
N CYS A 104 12.80 -14.25 -0.04
CA CYS A 104 13.94 -14.55 -0.90
C CYS A 104 15.19 -13.81 -0.42
N LEU A 105 15.07 -12.53 -0.05
CA LEU A 105 16.20 -11.77 0.48
C LEU A 105 16.67 -12.34 1.83
N LYS A 106 15.77 -12.61 2.78
CA LYS A 106 16.10 -13.18 4.10
C LYS A 106 16.95 -14.44 4.01
N SER A 107 16.60 -15.35 3.10
CA SER A 107 17.37 -16.60 2.88
C SER A 107 18.82 -16.37 2.43
N ARG A 108 19.10 -15.25 1.75
CA ARG A 108 20.42 -14.89 1.22
C ARG A 108 21.16 -13.88 2.09
N MET A 109 20.49 -13.14 2.97
CA MET A 109 21.15 -12.15 3.83
C MET A 109 22.23 -12.78 4.71
N GLY A 110 22.00 -14.00 5.21
CA GLY A 110 22.99 -14.73 5.99
C GLY A 110 24.30 -15.00 5.23
N SER A 111 24.26 -15.29 3.92
CA SER A 111 25.48 -15.57 3.16
C SER A 111 26.34 -14.33 2.92
N TYR A 112 25.75 -13.14 2.92
CA TYR A 112 26.48 -11.87 2.72
C TYR A 112 26.83 -11.15 4.04
N ALA A 113 26.34 -11.63 5.17
CA ALA A 113 26.57 -11.01 6.47
C ALA A 113 27.89 -11.44 7.14
N ALA A 114 28.58 -12.44 6.59
CA ALA A 114 29.91 -12.83 7.05
C ALA A 114 30.94 -11.72 6.73
N PRO A 115 31.97 -11.53 7.58
CA PRO A 115 33.04 -10.55 7.31
C PRO A 115 33.75 -10.76 5.98
N ASN A 116 33.84 -12.02 5.52
CA ASN A 116 34.32 -12.40 4.20
C ASN A 116 33.42 -13.51 3.61
N PRO A 117 32.40 -13.18 2.83
CA PRO A 117 31.39 -14.14 2.37
C PRO A 117 31.93 -15.22 1.43
N ASP A 118 33.10 -15.01 0.81
CA ASP A 118 33.75 -16.01 -0.06
C ASP A 118 34.52 -17.08 0.73
N LYS A 119 34.82 -16.82 2.00
CA LYS A 119 35.70 -17.67 2.83
C LYS A 119 35.07 -18.10 4.16
N ASP A 120 34.15 -17.31 4.69
CA ASP A 120 33.59 -17.45 6.02
C ASP A 120 32.06 -17.53 5.98
N VAL A 121 31.47 -18.21 6.95
CA VAL A 121 30.01 -18.25 7.19
C VAL A 121 29.69 -17.40 8.42
N VAL A 122 28.45 -16.93 8.52
CA VAL A 122 27.96 -16.22 9.71
C VAL A 122 28.09 -17.11 10.95
N HIS A 123 28.71 -16.55 12.00
CA HIS A 123 28.97 -17.24 13.25
C HIS A 123 28.35 -16.49 14.44
N PRO A 124 27.54 -17.15 15.29
CA PRO A 124 27.01 -18.52 15.14
C PRO A 124 26.06 -18.67 13.94
N PRO A 125 25.85 -19.89 13.41
CA PRO A 125 24.90 -20.11 12.32
C PRO A 125 23.50 -19.61 12.68
N ILE A 126 22.85 -18.94 11.71
CA ILE A 126 21.45 -18.53 11.84
C ILE A 126 20.62 -19.82 11.89
N ASN A 127 19.92 -20.05 12.99
CA ASN A 127 19.11 -21.24 13.16
C ASN A 127 17.69 -20.83 13.54
N ASP A 128 16.76 -21.01 12.61
CA ASP A 128 15.34 -20.68 12.79
C ASP A 128 14.66 -21.54 13.87
N ASN A 129 15.26 -22.68 14.22
CA ASN A 129 14.79 -23.57 15.30
C ASN A 129 15.46 -23.27 16.66
N SER A 130 16.19 -22.16 16.78
CA SER A 130 16.84 -21.77 18.04
C SER A 130 15.82 -21.23 19.05
N LYS A 131 15.81 -21.80 20.27
CA LYS A 131 15.07 -21.21 21.41
C LYS A 131 15.65 -19.87 21.88
N SER A 132 16.84 -19.48 21.41
CA SER A 132 17.49 -18.22 21.80
C SER A 132 17.23 -17.14 20.75
N ARG A 133 16.53 -16.08 21.16
CA ARG A 133 16.22 -14.91 20.32
C ARG A 133 17.47 -14.21 19.76
N ALA A 134 18.60 -14.32 20.46
CA ALA A 134 19.89 -13.74 20.06
C ALA A 134 20.50 -14.41 18.81
N LYS A 135 19.98 -15.58 18.39
CA LYS A 135 20.46 -16.33 17.21
C LYS A 135 19.50 -16.23 16.02
N MET A 136 18.50 -15.36 16.09
CA MET A 136 17.46 -15.22 15.07
C MET A 136 17.46 -13.83 14.43
N GLY A 137 17.41 -13.80 13.09
CA GLY A 137 17.26 -12.59 12.30
C GLY A 137 18.26 -11.48 12.68
N PHE A 138 17.80 -10.23 12.73
CA PHE A 138 18.64 -9.06 13.04
C PHE A 138 19.12 -8.96 14.50
N ASN A 139 18.67 -9.85 15.40
CA ASN A 139 19.25 -9.93 16.75
C ASN A 139 20.63 -10.61 16.74
N HIS A 140 21.01 -11.24 15.62
CA HIS A 140 22.34 -11.78 15.43
C HIS A 140 23.35 -10.63 15.29
N VAL A 141 24.44 -10.64 16.06
CA VAL A 141 25.44 -9.56 16.13
C VAL A 141 25.93 -9.10 14.75
N GLN A 142 26.19 -10.05 13.83
CA GLN A 142 26.65 -9.74 12.48
C GLN A 142 25.54 -9.15 11.58
N LEU A 143 24.27 -9.51 11.79
CA LEU A 143 23.13 -8.96 11.05
C LEU A 143 22.66 -7.62 11.63
N GLY A 144 22.69 -7.45 12.96
CA GLY A 144 22.39 -6.19 13.64
C GLY A 144 23.30 -5.06 13.19
N LYS A 145 24.58 -5.37 12.94
CA LYS A 145 25.54 -4.42 12.33
C LYS A 145 25.09 -3.87 10.97
N MET A 146 24.32 -4.62 10.19
CA MET A 146 23.80 -4.16 8.90
C MET A 146 22.71 -3.09 9.07
N LEU A 147 21.97 -3.11 10.17
CA LEU A 147 20.96 -2.10 10.50
C LEU A 147 21.56 -0.86 11.16
N CYS A 148 22.75 -0.98 11.75
CA CYS A 148 23.43 0.12 12.42
C CYS A 148 23.88 1.19 11.39
N PRO A 149 23.42 2.45 11.52
CA PRO A 149 23.89 3.55 10.69
C PRO A 149 25.41 3.70 10.72
N ALA A 150 26.04 4.00 9.58
CA ALA A 150 27.50 4.00 9.44
C ALA A 150 28.23 4.82 10.52
N LYS A 151 27.64 5.95 10.95
CA LYS A 151 28.17 6.82 12.01
C LYS A 151 28.30 6.17 13.39
N TYR A 152 27.49 5.15 13.70
CA TYR A 152 27.48 4.47 15.01
C TYR A 152 28.09 3.07 14.94
N ARG A 153 28.57 2.65 13.77
CA ARG A 153 29.07 1.30 13.54
C ARG A 153 30.29 0.97 14.40
N ALA A 154 31.15 1.95 14.69
CA ALA A 154 32.33 1.76 15.54
C ALA A 154 31.94 1.54 17.01
N ASP A 155 30.93 2.25 17.50
CA ASP A 155 30.43 2.11 18.87
C ASP A 155 29.69 0.79 19.05
N TYR A 156 28.89 0.40 18.05
CA TYR A 156 28.20 -0.89 18.02
C TYR A 156 29.17 -2.09 17.99
N ILE A 157 30.35 -1.96 17.36
CA ILE A 157 31.37 -3.02 17.40
C ILE A 157 31.97 -3.16 18.81
N LYS A 158 32.03 -2.06 19.57
CA LYS A 158 32.55 -2.07 20.94
C LYS A 158 31.54 -2.62 21.96
N ASP A 159 30.25 -2.35 21.75
CA ASP A 159 29.13 -2.81 22.60
C ASP A 159 27.88 -3.12 21.72
N PRO A 160 27.73 -4.37 21.24
CA PRO A 160 26.71 -4.78 20.25
C PRO A 160 25.30 -5.09 20.79
#